data_AF-A0A9D7ZAP5-F1
#
_entry.id   AF-A0A9D7ZAP5-F1
#
_cell.length_a   1.000
_cell.length_b   1.000
_cell.length_c   1.000
_cell.angle_alpha   90.00
_cell.angle_beta   90.00
_cell.angle_gamma   90.00
#
_symmetry.space_group_name_H-M   'P 1'
#
loop_
_entity.id
_entity.type
_entity.pdbx_description
1 polymer ?
#
loop_
_entity_poly.entity_id
_entity_poly.type
_entity_poly.pdbx_seq_one_letter_code
_entity_poly.pdbx_strand_id
1 'polypeptide(L)'
;MGIRAAIVALAMGLAATAAQAHPHVFVEARAEVVFDVDGRVKAVRHVWRFDEAFTAFAIQGLDANGDGELTREELQPLAQINVKSLAEFDFFTFLYQGGAEVAFAEPVEYWLDFYGGRLTLFHARR
;
A
#
# COMPACT_ATOMS: atom_id res chain seq x y z
N MET A 1 -35.44 4.89 41.14
CA MET A 1 -34.48 4.24 40.22
C MET A 1 -34.14 5.10 38.99
N GLY A 2 -34.25 6.44 39.04
CA GLY A 2 -34.09 7.29 37.84
C GLY A 2 -32.78 8.09 37.79
N ILE A 3 -32.44 8.78 38.89
CA ILE A 3 -31.33 9.75 38.88
C ILE A 3 -29.94 9.09 38.93
N ARG A 4 -29.77 8.05 39.74
CA ARG A 4 -28.47 7.34 39.85
C ARG A 4 -28.08 6.64 38.53
N ALA A 5 -29.06 6.06 37.85
CA ALA A 5 -28.84 5.44 36.54
C ALA A 5 -28.44 6.49 35.48
N ALA A 6 -29.09 7.65 35.49
CA ALA A 6 -28.74 8.76 34.58
C ALA A 6 -27.34 9.32 34.83
N ILE A 7 -26.94 9.46 36.10
CA ILE A 7 -25.58 9.92 36.46
C ILE A 7 -24.52 8.90 36.01
N VAL A 8 -24.76 7.61 36.20
CA VAL A 8 -23.83 6.56 35.74
C VAL A 8 -23.74 6.55 34.21
N ALA A 9 -24.87 6.65 33.49
CA ALA A 9 -24.86 6.70 32.04
C ALA A 9 -24.12 7.94 31.50
N LEU A 10 -24.31 9.10 32.12
CA LEU A 10 -23.61 10.33 31.75
C LEU A 10 -22.11 10.24 32.05
N ALA A 11 -21.73 9.68 33.20
CA ALA A 11 -20.32 9.46 33.56
C ALA A 11 -19.64 8.47 32.59
N MET A 12 -20.33 7.42 32.16
CA MET A 12 -19.82 6.48 31.15
C MET A 12 -19.70 7.15 29.77
N GLY A 13 -20.66 7.99 29.37
CA GLY A 13 -20.59 8.74 28.12
C GLY A 13 -19.45 9.76 28.09
N LEU A 14 -19.18 10.43 29.22
CA LEU A 14 -18.06 11.37 29.36
C LEU A 14 -16.71 10.68 29.50
N ALA A 15 -16.68 9.42 29.97
CA ALA A 15 -15.47 8.60 30.06
C ALA A 15 -15.13 7.86 28.75
N ALA A 16 -16.02 7.88 27.75
CA ALA A 16 -15.74 7.32 26.43
C ALA A 16 -14.75 8.22 25.69
N THR A 17 -13.51 7.76 25.58
CA THR A 17 -12.48 8.43 24.76
C THR A 17 -12.63 8.00 23.29
N ALA A 18 -12.27 8.89 22.37
CA ALA A 18 -12.14 8.51 20.97
C ALA A 18 -11.06 7.42 20.85
N ALA A 19 -11.45 6.27 20.29
CA ALA A 19 -10.48 5.23 19.96
C ALA A 19 -9.51 5.79 18.92
N GLN A 20 -8.20 5.76 19.23
CA GLN A 20 -7.17 6.13 18.27
C GLN A 20 -6.97 4.97 17.31
N ALA A 21 -7.76 4.95 16.24
CA ALA A 21 -7.52 4.07 15.12
C ALA A 21 -6.41 4.67 14.25
N HIS A 22 -5.37 3.89 13.95
CA HIS A 22 -4.37 4.28 12.96
C HIS A 22 -5.01 4.36 11.56
N PRO A 23 -4.45 5.16 10.63
CA PRO A 23 -4.91 5.17 9.25
C PRO A 23 -4.71 3.78 8.64
N HIS A 24 -5.79 3.17 8.17
CA HIS A 24 -5.71 1.90 7.46
C HIS A 24 -5.53 2.19 5.97
N VAL A 25 -4.59 1.51 5.33
CA VAL A 25 -4.39 1.51 3.88
C VAL A 25 -4.81 0.14 3.38
N PHE A 26 -5.85 0.11 2.57
CA PHE A 26 -6.32 -1.11 1.90
C PHE A 26 -5.73 -1.19 0.50
N VAL A 27 -5.34 -2.40 0.12
CA VAL A 27 -4.72 -2.70 -1.18
C VAL A 27 -5.40 -3.89 -1.81
N GLU A 28 -5.82 -3.74 -3.06
CA GLU A 28 -6.10 -4.87 -3.94
C GLU A 28 -4.77 -5.35 -4.52
N ALA A 29 -4.21 -6.41 -3.93
CA ALA A 29 -2.93 -6.98 -4.33
C ALA A 29 -3.12 -8.13 -5.31
N ARG A 30 -2.39 -8.09 -6.43
CA ARG A 30 -2.24 -9.19 -7.38
C ARG A 30 -0.77 -9.53 -7.56
N ALA A 31 -0.47 -10.81 -7.75
CA ALA A 31 0.86 -11.30 -8.04
C ALA A 31 0.84 -12.27 -9.23
N GLU A 32 1.86 -12.20 -10.08
CA GLU A 32 2.07 -13.05 -11.25
C GLU A 32 3.47 -13.67 -11.17
N VAL A 33 3.56 -15.00 -11.27
CA VAL A 33 4.85 -15.69 -11.40
C VAL A 33 5.27 -15.68 -12.87
N VAL A 34 6.43 -15.11 -13.15
CA VAL A 34 6.99 -15.00 -14.50
C VAL A 34 7.99 -16.13 -14.71
N PHE A 35 7.84 -16.86 -15.80
CA PHE A 35 8.77 -17.91 -16.21
C PHE A 35 9.65 -17.43 -17.37
N ASP A 36 10.89 -17.92 -17.42
CA ASP A 36 11.76 -17.77 -18.60
C ASP A 36 11.46 -18.83 -19.67
N VAL A 37 12.21 -18.79 -20.77
CA VAL A 37 12.05 -19.72 -21.91
C VAL A 37 12.38 -21.17 -21.55
N ASP A 38 13.15 -21.40 -20.48
CA ASP A 38 13.53 -22.72 -19.97
C ASP A 38 12.53 -23.25 -18.92
N GLY A 39 11.47 -22.49 -18.63
CA GLY A 39 10.45 -22.83 -17.63
C GLY A 39 10.88 -22.60 -16.18
N ARG A 40 11.95 -21.83 -15.95
CA ARG A 40 12.39 -21.47 -14.59
C ARG A 40 11.66 -20.21 -14.13
N VAL A 41 11.41 -20.11 -12.82
CA VAL A 41 10.88 -18.88 -12.21
C VAL A 41 11.92 -17.77 -12.36
N LYS A 42 11.53 -16.68 -13.01
CA LYS A 42 12.37 -15.50 -13.29
C LYS A 42 12.01 -14.30 -12.41
N ALA A 43 10.74 -14.16 -12.05
CA ALA A 43 10.26 -13.04 -11.25
C ALA A 43 8.89 -13.32 -10.62
N VAL A 44 8.53 -12.50 -9.63
CA VAL A 44 7.15 -12.27 -9.21
C VAL A 44 6.81 -10.80 -9.51
N ARG A 45 5.82 -10.56 -10.37
CA ARG A 45 5.30 -9.22 -10.67
C ARG A 45 4.10 -8.94 -9.80
N HIS A 46 4.04 -7.74 -9.24
CA HIS A 46 2.99 -7.31 -8.35
C HIS A 46 2.25 -6.09 -8.93
N VAL A 47 0.94 -6.07 -8.70
CA VAL A 47 0.07 -4.93 -8.99
C VAL A 47 -0.74 -4.65 -7.74
N TRP A 48 -0.52 -3.48 -7.15
CA TRP A 48 -1.11 -3.07 -5.89
C TRP A 48 -1.95 -1.82 -6.13
N ARG A 49 -3.28 -1.97 -6.09
CA ARG A 49 -4.20 -0.84 -6.24
C ARG A 49 -4.68 -0.38 -4.86
N PHE A 50 -4.30 0.82 -4.49
CA PHE A 50 -4.64 1.40 -3.19
C PHE A 50 -6.10 1.87 -3.17
N ASP A 51 -6.69 1.98 -1.98
CA ASP A 51 -8.00 2.59 -1.80
C ASP A 51 -8.02 4.10 -2.12
N GLU A 52 -9.21 4.67 -2.21
CA GLU A 52 -9.43 6.07 -2.56
C GLU A 52 -8.95 7.04 -1.48
N ALA A 53 -9.07 6.68 -0.19
CA ALA A 53 -8.71 7.55 0.91
C ALA A 53 -7.19 7.74 1.00
N PHE A 54 -6.43 6.65 0.91
CA PHE A 54 -4.98 6.70 0.79
C PHE A 54 -4.56 7.41 -0.49
N THR A 55 -5.23 7.13 -1.62
CA THR A 55 -4.90 7.79 -2.89
C THR A 55 -5.03 9.31 -2.77
N ALA A 56 -6.17 9.81 -2.28
CA ALA A 56 -6.41 11.24 -2.12
C ALA A 56 -5.42 11.92 -1.15
N PHE A 57 -4.92 11.18 -0.16
CA PHE A 57 -3.85 11.65 0.71
C PHE A 57 -2.49 11.67 0.02
N ALA A 58 -2.13 10.59 -0.67
CA ALA A 58 -0.80 10.37 -1.22
C ALA A 58 -0.46 11.28 -2.41
N ILE A 59 -1.45 11.70 -3.20
CA ILE A 59 -1.23 12.50 -4.42
C ILE A 59 -1.15 14.01 -4.18
N GLN A 60 -1.28 14.47 -2.93
CA GLN A 60 -1.33 15.91 -2.64
C GLN A 60 -0.04 16.60 -3.04
N GLY A 61 -0.16 17.63 -3.87
CA GLY A 61 0.98 18.44 -4.33
C GLY A 61 1.89 17.75 -5.34
N LEU A 62 1.46 16.62 -5.93
CA LEU A 62 2.23 15.94 -6.99
C LEU A 62 1.94 16.46 -8.39
N ASP A 63 0.76 17.04 -8.63
CA ASP A 63 0.41 17.73 -9.87
C ASP A 63 1.20 19.04 -9.95
N ALA A 64 2.36 18.99 -10.61
CA ALA A 64 3.33 20.07 -10.61
C ALA A 64 2.98 21.15 -11.65
N ASN A 65 2.29 20.78 -12.72
CA ASN A 65 1.90 21.68 -13.80
C ASN A 65 0.46 22.22 -13.64
N GLY A 66 -0.33 21.67 -12.72
CA GLY A 66 -1.69 22.09 -12.38
C GLY A 66 -2.74 21.72 -13.42
N ASP A 67 -2.49 20.70 -14.25
CA ASP A 67 -3.41 20.27 -15.31
C ASP A 67 -4.48 19.27 -14.84
N GLY A 68 -4.38 18.80 -13.59
CA GLY A 68 -5.31 17.85 -12.98
C GLY A 68 -5.06 16.39 -13.35
N GLU A 69 -4.02 16.10 -14.13
CA GLU A 69 -3.51 14.77 -14.40
C GLU A 69 -2.25 14.49 -13.56
N LEU A 70 -1.89 13.21 -13.41
CA LEU A 70 -0.65 12.83 -12.72
C LEU A 70 0.14 11.94 -13.65
N THR A 71 1.22 12.50 -14.18
CA THR A 71 2.13 11.80 -15.09
C THR A 71 2.98 10.79 -14.32
N ARG A 72 3.57 9.83 -15.04
CA ARG A 72 4.50 8.87 -14.44
C ARG A 72 5.71 9.58 -13.83
N GLU A 73 6.16 10.64 -14.47
CA GLU A 73 7.28 11.47 -14.03
C GLU A 73 6.98 12.16 -12.69
N GLU A 74 5.77 12.72 -12.54
CA GLU A 74 5.31 13.35 -11.29
C GLU A 74 5.09 12.33 -10.16
N LEU A 75 4.66 11.12 -10.50
CA LEU A 75 4.44 10.03 -9.54
C LEU A 75 5.71 9.28 -9.15
N GLN A 76 6.80 9.43 -9.90
CA GLN A 76 8.03 8.66 -9.69
C GLN A 76 8.64 8.83 -8.27
N PRO A 77 8.68 10.03 -7.67
CA PRO A 77 9.14 10.18 -6.28
C PRO A 77 8.30 9.38 -5.28
N LEU A 78 6.97 9.38 -5.44
CA LEU A 78 6.06 8.60 -4.61
C LEU A 78 6.27 7.10 -4.82
N ALA A 79 6.48 6.65 -6.06
CA ALA A 79 6.77 5.25 -6.36
C ALA A 79 8.06 4.77 -5.66
N GLN A 80 9.10 5.62 -5.66
CA GLN A 80 10.35 5.34 -4.97
C GLN A 80 10.17 5.27 -3.45
N ILE A 81 9.37 6.17 -2.85
CA ILE A 81 9.04 6.13 -1.42
C ILE A 81 8.33 4.81 -1.10
N ASN A 82 7.29 4.46 -1.86
CA ASN A 82 6.54 3.22 -1.65
C ASN A 82 7.44 1.98 -1.70
N VAL A 83 8.30 1.86 -2.71
CA VAL A 83 9.21 0.71 -2.82
C VAL A 83 10.23 0.65 -1.67
N LYS A 84 10.77 1.80 -1.23
CA LYS A 84 11.65 1.86 -0.06
C LYS A 84 10.92 1.44 1.22
N SER A 85 9.71 1.95 1.45
CA SER A 85 8.91 1.59 2.62
C SER A 85 8.51 0.11 2.61
N LEU A 86 8.20 -0.46 1.45
CA LEU A 86 7.87 -1.89 1.33
C LEU A 86 9.08 -2.80 1.54
N ALA A 87 10.29 -2.33 1.25
CA ALA A 87 11.52 -3.09 1.50
C ALA A 87 11.72 -3.41 2.99
N GLU A 88 11.28 -2.54 3.91
CA GLU A 88 11.32 -2.78 5.36
C GLU A 88 10.45 -3.99 5.80
N PHE A 89 9.53 -4.43 4.94
CA PHE A 89 8.61 -5.54 5.18
C PHE A 89 8.77 -6.68 4.16
N ASP A 90 9.91 -6.74 3.47
CA ASP A 90 10.19 -7.74 2.41
C ASP A 90 9.12 -7.78 1.29
N PHE A 91 8.43 -6.65 1.06
CA PHE A 91 7.29 -6.53 0.16
C PHE A 91 6.20 -7.59 0.43
N PHE A 92 6.12 -8.11 1.65
CA PHE A 92 5.21 -9.18 2.06
C PHE A 92 5.28 -10.42 1.15
N THR A 93 6.44 -10.69 0.55
CA THR A 93 6.62 -11.76 -0.44
C THR A 93 7.87 -12.57 -0.09
N PHE A 94 7.65 -13.84 0.24
CA PHE A 94 8.67 -14.77 0.73
C PHE A 94 8.72 -16.01 -0.19
N LEU A 95 9.91 -16.49 -0.50
CA LEU A 95 10.14 -17.65 -1.35
C LEU A 95 10.96 -18.70 -0.60
N TYR A 96 10.53 -19.95 -0.65
CA TYR A 96 11.23 -21.07 -0.03
C TYR A 96 11.55 -22.16 -1.05
N GLN A 97 12.78 -22.68 -1.01
CA GLN A 97 13.22 -23.83 -1.79
C GLN A 97 13.81 -24.88 -0.83
N GLY A 98 13.20 -26.07 -0.80
CA GLY A 98 13.69 -27.17 0.05
C GLY A 98 13.70 -26.84 1.55
N GLY A 99 12.84 -25.93 2.01
CA GLY A 99 12.78 -25.48 3.41
C GLY A 99 13.73 -24.35 3.77
N ALA A 100 14.61 -23.92 2.87
CA ALA A 100 15.42 -22.72 3.02
C ALA A 100 14.77 -21.53 2.32
N GLU A 101 14.86 -20.35 2.93
CA GLU A 101 14.40 -19.11 2.31
C GLU A 101 15.37 -18.67 1.20
N VAL A 102 14.81 -18.23 0.08
CA VAL A 102 15.56 -17.70 -1.06
C VAL A 102 15.29 -16.21 -1.13
N ALA A 103 16.35 -15.42 -0.98
CA ALA A 103 16.25 -13.96 -1.05
C ALA A 103 15.95 -13.51 -2.49
N PHE A 104 15.01 -12.57 -2.61
CA PHE A 104 14.81 -11.81 -3.84
C PHE A 104 15.84 -10.68 -3.94
N ALA A 105 16.16 -10.29 -5.16
CA ALA A 105 16.86 -9.04 -5.42
C ALA A 105 15.97 -7.81 -5.13
N GLU A 106 16.63 -6.66 -4.95
CA GLU A 106 15.98 -5.36 -4.88
C GLU A 106 15.13 -5.09 -6.15
N PRO A 107 13.93 -4.50 -6.02
CA PRO A 107 13.11 -4.19 -7.19
C PRO A 107 13.79 -3.14 -8.06
N VAL A 108 14.08 -3.51 -9.31
CA VAL A 108 14.62 -2.58 -10.33
C VAL A 108 13.55 -2.00 -11.24
N GLU A 109 12.37 -2.61 -11.27
CA GLU A 109 11.26 -2.25 -12.15
C GLU A 109 10.05 -1.92 -11.28
N TYR A 110 9.73 -0.62 -11.18
CA TYR A 110 8.56 -0.14 -10.46
C TYR A 110 8.08 1.21 -10.99
N TRP A 111 6.78 1.46 -10.93
CA TRP A 111 6.17 2.75 -11.24
C TRP A 111 4.76 2.83 -10.61
N LEU A 112 4.24 4.05 -10.52
CA LEU A 112 2.85 4.31 -10.16
C LEU A 112 2.07 4.76 -11.39
N ASP A 113 0.79 4.44 -11.39
CA ASP A 113 -0.20 4.97 -12.33
C ASP A 113 -1.40 5.51 -11.55
N PHE A 114 -2.02 6.57 -12.07
CA PHE A 114 -3.21 7.18 -11.47
C PHE A 114 -4.37 7.10 -12.46
N TYR A 115 -5.31 6.19 -12.19
CA TYR A 115 -6.45 5.98 -13.07
C TYR A 115 -7.72 5.65 -12.28
N GLY A 116 -8.82 6.30 -12.66
CA GLY A 116 -10.12 6.13 -12.01
C GLY A 116 -10.07 6.48 -10.51
N GLY A 117 -9.35 7.56 -10.15
CA GLY A 117 -9.26 8.07 -8.78
C GLY A 117 -8.41 7.22 -7.82
N ARG A 118 -7.66 6.22 -8.32
CA ARG A 118 -6.91 5.28 -7.47
C ARG A 118 -5.48 5.11 -7.99
N LEU A 119 -4.52 5.14 -7.06
CA LEU A 119 -3.13 4.82 -7.36
C LEU A 119 -2.94 3.32 -7.53
N THR A 120 -2.14 2.94 -8.52
CA THR A 120 -1.73 1.55 -8.76
C THR A 120 -0.21 1.47 -8.82
N LEU A 121 0.41 0.78 -7.87
CA LEU A 121 1.83 0.48 -7.85
C LEU A 121 2.09 -0.81 -8.61
N PHE A 122 2.99 -0.74 -9.56
CA PHE A 122 3.55 -1.88 -10.26
C PHE A 122 4.97 -2.08 -9.75
N HIS A 123 5.35 -3.30 -9.38
CA HIS A 123 6.74 -3.63 -9.05
C HIS A 123 7.06 -5.10 -9.35
N ALA A 124 8.33 -5.45 -9.51
CA ALA A 124 8.77 -6.83 -9.71
C ALA A 124 9.90 -7.23 -8.76
N ARG A 125 9.84 -8.47 -8.27
CA ARG A 125 10.89 -9.15 -7.49
C ARG A 125 11.51 -10.24 -8.35
N ARG A 126 12.84 -10.36 -8.35
CA ARG A 126 13.57 -11.37 -9.14
C ARG A 126 14.42 -12.24 -8.23
#